data_AF-A0A7J9I6Z5-F1
#
_entry.id   AF-A0A7J9I6Z5-F1
#
_cell.length_a   1.000
_cell.length_b   1.000
_cell.length_c   1.000
_cell.angle_alpha   90.00
_cell.angle_beta   90.00
_cell.angle_gamma   90.00
#
_symmetry.space_group_name_H-M   'P 1'
#
loop_
_entity.id
_entity.type
_entity.pdbx_description
1 polymer ?
#
loop_
_entity_poly.entity_id
_entity_poly.type
_entity_poly.pdbx_seq_one_letter_code
_entity_poly.pdbx_strand_id
1 'polypeptide(L)'
;MMLAIKKEIEELKGELMIYKAALSNEMLSSRLKQLEKFKGARSARDVDFFWEMEQYFRAMGIEDDVIKVNTTSIYFIDMVLLWWSCRSIDEKRGENVIETWKEFQ
;
A
#
# COMPACT_ATOMS: atom_id res chain seq x y z
N MET A 1 -3.83 2.16 -44.57
CA MET A 1 -4.64 2.73 -43.47
C MET A 1 -4.68 1.81 -42.23
N MET A 2 -5.17 0.57 -42.33
CA MET A 2 -5.23 -0.36 -41.17
C MET A 2 -3.90 -0.60 -40.44
N LEU A 3 -2.78 -0.68 -41.16
CA LEU A 3 -1.46 -0.92 -40.55
C LEU A 3 -0.95 0.26 -39.73
N ALA A 4 -1.30 1.49 -40.10
CA ALA A 4 -0.92 2.69 -39.35
C ALA A 4 -1.66 2.77 -38.01
N ILE A 5 -2.97 2.49 -38.04
CA ILE A 5 -3.83 2.48 -36.84
C ILE A 5 -3.37 1.41 -35.84
N LYS A 6 -2.99 0.22 -36.32
CA LYS A 6 -2.46 -0.84 -35.44
C LYS A 6 -1.16 -0.41 -34.74
N LYS A 7 -0.30 0.32 -35.44
CA LYS A 7 0.96 0.81 -34.87
C LYS A 7 0.71 1.81 -33.74
N GLU A 8 -0.18 2.78 -33.96
CA GLU A 8 -0.55 3.77 -32.95
C GLU A 8 -1.18 3.14 -31.70
N ILE A 9 -1.99 2.09 -31.85
CA ILE A 9 -2.58 1.37 -30.71
C ILE A 9 -1.51 0.70 -29.84
N GLU A 10 -0.49 0.10 -30.45
CA GLU A 10 0.59 -0.54 -29.70
C GLU A 10 1.50 0.49 -29.01
N GLU A 11 1.69 1.65 -29.64
CA GLU A 11 2.43 2.78 -29.06
C GLU A 11 1.69 3.36 -27.84
N LEU A 12 0.38 3.60 -27.98
CA LEU A 12 -0.48 4.07 -26.88
C LEU A 12 -0.54 3.07 -25.71
N LYS A 13 -0.54 1.76 -25.99
CA LYS A 13 -0.47 0.74 -24.93
C LYS A 13 0.85 0.80 -24.16
N GLY A 14 1.96 1.05 -24.86
CA GLY A 14 3.28 1.25 -24.25
C GLY A 14 3.29 2.45 -23.30
N GLU A 15 2.77 3.59 -23.76
CA GLU A 15 2.66 4.81 -22.94
C GLU A 15 1.77 4.60 -21.70
N LEU A 16 0.64 3.90 -21.85
CA LEU A 16 -0.27 3.59 -20.75
C LEU A 16 0.40 2.68 -19.71
N MET A 17 1.21 1.71 -20.13
CA MET A 17 1.99 0.89 -19.20
C MET A 17 2.99 1.70 -18.38
N ILE A 18 3.69 2.64 -19.02
CA ILE A 18 4.66 3.53 -18.35
C ILE A 18 3.93 4.44 -17.35
N TYR A 19 2.81 5.05 -17.76
CA TYR A 19 2.01 5.91 -16.89
C TYR A 19 1.47 5.13 -15.67
N LYS A 20 0.98 3.91 -15.87
CA LYS A 20 0.51 3.04 -14.79
C LYS A 20 1.62 2.66 -13.81
N ALA A 21 2.83 2.40 -14.31
CA ALA A 21 4.00 2.11 -13.48
C ALA A 21 4.44 3.35 -12.67
N ALA A 22 4.47 4.53 -13.30
CA ALA A 22 4.80 5.79 -12.64
C ALA A 22 3.78 6.15 -11.54
N LEU A 23 2.49 6.03 -11.83
CA LEU A 23 1.41 6.27 -10.87
C LEU A 23 1.50 5.31 -9.67
N SER A 24 1.79 4.02 -9.91
CA SER A 24 1.98 3.05 -8.83
C SER A 24 3.17 3.42 -7.94
N ASN A 25 4.27 3.88 -8.53
CA ASN A 25 5.47 4.27 -7.79
C ASN A 25 5.28 5.57 -6.99
N GLU A 26 4.59 6.56 -7.57
CA GLU A 26 4.26 7.81 -6.88
C GLU A 26 3.26 7.60 -5.75
N MET A 27 2.28 6.71 -5.96
CA MET A 27 1.35 6.29 -4.93
C MET A 27 2.07 5.55 -3.80
N LEU A 28 3.04 4.67 -4.10
CA LEU A 28 3.86 4.03 -3.08
C LEU A 28 4.78 5.01 -2.34
N SER A 29 5.37 6.00 -3.04
CA SER A 29 6.27 7.01 -2.45
C SER A 29 5.54 7.98 -1.53
N SER A 30 4.37 8.47 -1.94
CA SER A 30 3.51 9.30 -1.10
C SER A 30 2.97 8.53 0.11
N ARG A 31 2.64 7.24 -0.07
CA ARG A 31 2.19 6.33 1.00
C ARG A 31 3.30 5.99 1.99
N LEU A 32 4.55 5.81 1.55
CA LEU A 32 5.70 5.63 2.45
C LEU A 32 5.90 6.85 3.36
N LYS A 33 5.74 8.07 2.81
CA LYS A 33 5.82 9.31 3.60
C LYS A 33 4.67 9.47 4.60
N GLN A 34 3.48 8.97 4.29
CA GLN A 34 2.36 8.94 5.25
C GLN A 34 2.58 7.88 6.35
N LEU A 35 3.11 6.71 5.98
CA LEU A 35 3.40 5.63 6.93
C LEU A 35 4.52 5.99 7.91
N GLU A 36 5.51 6.78 7.45
CA GLU A 36 6.62 7.24 8.29
C GLU A 36 6.15 8.22 9.38
N LYS A 37 5.12 9.03 9.10
CA LYS A 37 4.42 9.84 10.14
C LYS A 37 3.65 8.99 11.15
N PHE A 38 3.37 7.73 10.82
CA PHE A 38 2.55 6.80 11.61
C PHE A 38 3.37 5.95 12.61
N LYS A 39 4.70 6.11 12.64
CA LYS A 39 5.61 5.33 13.50
C LYS A 39 5.55 5.68 14.99
N GLY A 40 4.52 6.39 15.47
CA GLY A 40 4.46 6.88 16.85
C GLY A 40 3.05 7.10 17.43
N ALA A 41 2.27 6.04 17.66
CA ALA A 41 1.29 5.96 18.77
C ALA A 41 0.70 4.54 18.84
N ARG A 42 0.89 3.87 19.97
CA ARG A 42 0.36 2.53 20.27
C ARG A 42 -1.13 2.61 20.60
N SER A 43 -1.90 1.65 20.10
CA SER A 43 -3.19 1.19 20.67
C SER A 43 -4.42 2.13 20.59
N ALA A 44 -4.88 2.44 19.37
CA ALA A 44 -6.28 2.76 19.04
C ALA A 44 -6.65 2.44 17.56
N ARG A 45 -5.77 1.72 16.84
CA ARG A 45 -5.54 1.86 15.40
C ARG A 45 -6.48 1.11 14.46
N ASP A 46 -7.20 0.10 14.92
CA ASP A 46 -8.00 -0.73 14.01
C ASP A 46 -9.24 0.02 13.52
N VAL A 47 -9.86 0.84 14.38
CA VAL A 47 -11.04 1.66 14.03
C VAL A 47 -10.65 2.80 13.08
N ASP A 48 -9.50 3.44 13.33
CA ASP A 48 -8.98 4.50 12.46
C ASP A 48 -8.63 3.97 11.07
N PHE A 49 -8.10 2.75 10.97
CA PHE A 49 -7.77 2.13 9.68
C PHE A 49 -9.01 1.89 8.81
N PHE A 50 -10.06 1.27 9.36
CA PHE A 50 -11.28 1.03 8.59
C PHE A 50 -11.96 2.34 8.19
N TRP A 51 -11.92 3.34 9.08
CA TRP A 51 -12.41 4.67 8.77
C TRP A 51 -11.63 5.33 7.61
N GLU A 52 -10.30 5.29 7.65
CA GLU A 52 -9.48 5.81 6.54
C GLU A 52 -9.73 5.07 5.22
N MET A 53 -9.91 3.75 5.27
CA MET A 53 -10.23 2.94 4.10
C MET A 53 -11.62 3.27 3.54
N GLU A 54 -12.61 3.51 4.40
CA GLU A 54 -13.94 3.96 4.00
C GLU A 54 -13.89 5.33 3.31
N GLN A 55 -13.09 6.25 3.84
CA GLN A 55 -12.86 7.56 3.22
C GLN A 55 -12.13 7.45 1.87
N TYR A 56 -11.18 6.54 1.74
CA TYR A 56 -10.51 6.24 0.48
C TYR A 56 -11.48 5.69 -0.56
N PHE A 57 -12.33 4.73 -0.20
CA PHE A 57 -13.33 4.20 -1.12
C PHE A 57 -14.34 5.26 -1.56
N ARG A 58 -14.76 6.13 -0.63
CA ARG A 58 -15.64 7.26 -0.94
C ARG A 58 -14.98 8.26 -1.90
N ALA A 59 -13.70 8.57 -1.72
CA ALA A 59 -12.96 9.48 -2.60
C ALA A 59 -12.71 8.88 -4.00
N MET A 60 -12.51 7.56 -4.08
CA MET A 60 -12.27 6.83 -5.32
C MET A 60 -13.57 6.39 -6.02
N GLY A 61 -14.74 6.64 -5.43
CA GLY A 61 -16.04 6.20 -5.96
C GLY A 61 -16.21 4.68 -6.01
N ILE A 62 -15.49 3.95 -5.14
CA ILE A 62 -15.55 2.48 -5.08
C ILE A 62 -16.74 2.10 -4.21
N GLU A 63 -17.83 1.69 -4.83
CA GLU A 63 -19.05 1.24 -4.13
C GLU A 63 -19.18 -0.28 -4.04
N ASP A 64 -18.48 -1.04 -4.89
CA ASP A 64 -18.54 -2.50 -4.92
C ASP A 64 -17.87 -3.11 -3.68
N ASP A 65 -18.66 -3.85 -2.89
CA ASP A 65 -18.20 -4.41 -1.62
C ASP A 65 -17.17 -5.53 -1.80
N VAL A 66 -17.19 -6.29 -2.90
CA VAL A 66 -16.17 -7.30 -3.19
C VAL A 66 -14.82 -6.63 -3.43
N ILE A 67 -14.82 -5.50 -4.16
CA ILE A 67 -13.61 -4.71 -4.41
C ILE A 67 -13.12 -4.06 -3.11
N LYS A 68 -14.02 -3.52 -2.27
CA LYS A 68 -13.65 -2.94 -0.97
C LYS A 68 -13.00 -3.97 -0.05
N VAL A 69 -13.60 -5.15 0.10
CA VAL A 69 -13.09 -6.22 0.98
C VAL A 69 -11.73 -6.71 0.50
N ASN A 70 -11.58 -6.95 -0.82
CA ASN A 70 -10.32 -7.41 -1.39
C ASN A 70 -9.22 -6.35 -1.21
N THR A 71 -9.54 -5.09 -1.49
CA THR A 71 -8.59 -3.97 -1.31
C THR A 71 -8.19 -3.82 0.15
N THR A 72 -9.14 -3.85 1.08
CA THR A 72 -8.86 -3.74 2.52
C THR A 72 -7.97 -4.87 3.02
N SER A 73 -8.22 -6.10 2.53
CA SER A 73 -7.41 -7.27 2.88
C SER A 73 -5.96 -7.15 2.39
N ILE A 74 -5.74 -6.65 1.16
CA ILE A 74 -4.40 -6.42 0.62
C ILE A 74 -3.65 -5.38 1.46
N TYR A 75 -4.31 -4.26 1.76
CA TYR A 75 -3.70 -3.19 2.57
C TYR A 75 -3.38 -3.66 3.99
N PHE A 76 -4.21 -4.53 4.57
CA PHE A 76 -3.96 -5.10 5.88
C PHE A 76 -2.71 -6.00 5.86
N ILE A 77 -2.59 -6.87 4.86
CA ILE A 77 -1.40 -7.72 4.66
C ILE A 77 -0.16 -6.84 4.47
N ASP A 78 -0.23 -5.81 3.62
CA ASP A 78 0.86 -4.88 3.39
C ASP A 78 1.26 -4.13 4.66
N MET A 79 0.29 -3.67 5.47
CA MET A 79 0.56 -3.03 6.76
C MET A 79 1.27 -3.98 7.74
N VAL A 80 0.81 -5.22 7.85
CA VAL A 80 1.42 -6.25 8.70
C VAL A 80 2.84 -6.56 8.22
N LEU A 81 3.05 -6.69 6.91
CA LEU A 81 4.37 -6.93 6.30
C LEU A 81 5.32 -5.73 6.47
N LEU A 82 4.83 -4.50 6.34
CA LEU A 82 5.60 -3.28 6.58
C LEU A 82 5.98 -3.14 8.06
N TRP A 83 5.04 -3.42 8.96
CA TRP A 83 5.33 -3.47 10.39
C TRP A 83 6.42 -4.50 10.70
N TRP A 84 6.32 -5.70 10.13
CA TRP A 84 7.33 -6.75 10.24
C TRP A 84 8.69 -6.33 9.68
N SER A 85 8.70 -5.69 8.51
CA SER A 85 9.93 -5.23 7.85
C SER A 85 10.60 -4.09 8.63
N CYS A 86 9.83 -3.12 9.12
CA CYS A 86 10.35 -2.07 9.99
C CYS A 86 10.93 -2.64 11.28
N ARG A 87 10.26 -3.61 11.91
CA ARG A 87 10.73 -4.24 13.15
C ARG A 87 12.00 -5.07 12.92
N SER A 88 12.11 -5.77 11.79
CA SER A 88 13.33 -6.52 11.41
C SER A 88 14.51 -5.60 11.06
N ILE A 89 14.25 -4.41 10.51
CA ILE A 89 15.29 -3.39 10.28
C ILE A 89 15.77 -2.80 11.61
N ASP A 90 14.87 -2.59 12.57
CA ASP A 90 15.19 -2.12 13.92
C ASP A 90 15.99 -3.20 14.71
N GLU A 91 15.71 -4.50 14.53
CA GLU A 91 16.52 -5.63 15.05
C GLU A 91 17.96 -5.61 14.52
N LYS A 92 18.16 -5.37 13.21
CA LYS A 92 19.50 -5.30 12.59
C LYS A 92 20.33 -4.11 13.06
N ARG A 93 19.69 -3.08 13.63
CA ARG A 93 20.36 -1.93 14.25
C ARG A 93 20.81 -2.19 15.69
N GLY A 94 20.56 -3.38 16.23
CA GLY A 94 21.09 -3.85 17.51
C GLY A 94 20.35 -3.32 18.75
N GLU A 95 19.21 -2.63 18.58
CA GLU A 95 18.54 -2.02 19.72
C GLU A 95 17.55 -2.93 20.45
N ASN A 96 16.94 -3.95 19.82
CA ASN A 96 16.08 -4.90 20.54
C ASN A 96 15.96 -6.23 19.78
N VAL A 97 16.74 -7.24 20.14
CA VAL A 97 16.53 -8.63 19.67
C VAL A 97 15.37 -9.22 20.47
N ILE A 98 14.36 -9.74 19.78
CA ILE A 98 13.22 -10.44 20.40
C ILE A 98 13.60 -11.91 20.45
N GLU A 99 14.13 -12.36 21.58
CA GLU A 99 14.56 -13.74 21.76
C GLU A 99 13.42 -14.63 22.27
N THR A 100 12.33 -14.04 22.79
CA THR A 100 11.24 -14.80 23.40
C THR A 100 9.85 -14.43 22.88
N TRP A 101 8.95 -15.42 22.82
CA TRP A 101 7.53 -15.25 22.44
C TRP A 101 6.80 -14.19 23.29
N LYS A 102 7.30 -13.93 24.51
CA LYS A 102 6.74 -12.94 25.43
C LYS A 102 7.07 -11.49 25.04
N GLU A 103 8.15 -11.28 24.29
CA GLU A 103 8.55 -9.99 23.71
C GLU A 103 7.87 -9.73 22.36
N PHE A 104 7.29 -10.80 21.78
CA PHE A 104 6.51 -10.75 20.56
C PHE A 104 5.06 -10.29 20.79
N GLN A 105 4.43 -10.68 21.91
CA GLN A 105 3.11 -10.19 22.34
C GLN A 105 3.12 -8.69 22.69
#